data_AF-A0A7K3DKT5-F1
#
_entry.id   AF-A0A7K3DKT5-F1
#
_cell.length_a   1.000
_cell.length_b   1.000
_cell.length_c   1.000
_cell.angle_alpha   90.00
_cell.angle_beta   90.00
_cell.angle_gamma   90.00
#
_symmetry.space_group_name_H-M   'P 1'
#
loop_
_entity.id
_entity.type
_entity.pdbx_description
1 polymer ?
#
loop_
_entity_poly.entity_id
_entity_poly.type
_entity_poly.pdbx_seq_one_letter_code
_entity_poly.pdbx_strand_id
1 'polypeptide(L)'
;TDDRSLLSRALRVWDHPADSVRRTVESGASTEGPAHPPQLLYAGALDARKVVLFHDGERTVRYSEPAQAGGSAATLDIARSDNSDVTDASALTLVRDADSARYLLAPWISESGLRDLRAPDRLPRPLPLTDGVTEEVALPPAKGCGSWPALQLRSSGKIVENHRFLVTDLGGFSPVHLTYQPLPGEGKSPGRAARPVEATSSAALVAWSATACGLPRLDPGVRSVNTWDFASQPLPGGGRGTWNCMRADTWKGPGQILIGLRPSTGQPLLAATARNTAACSRFGQHVVADVEYRTSDGDRYLLAAGSRAVTELTVDGKTSKGPTAAVRNATAGPGRVKARTRTGQVIEPPRAG
;
A
#
# COMPACT_ATOMS: atom_id res chain seq x y z
N THR A 1 4.39 -12.73 29.76
CA THR A 1 5.56 -13.47 30.27
C THR A 1 6.06 -12.81 31.54
N ASP A 2 6.47 -13.60 32.52
CA ASP A 2 7.09 -13.10 33.76
C ASP A 2 8.63 -12.98 33.63
N ASP A 3 9.17 -13.10 32.41
CA ASP A 3 10.61 -12.93 32.15
C ASP A 3 11.01 -11.43 32.22
N ARG A 4 11.05 -10.92 33.44
CA ARG A 4 11.50 -9.55 33.76
C ARG A 4 12.92 -9.32 33.27
N SER A 5 13.76 -10.36 33.21
CA SER A 5 15.13 -10.25 32.73
C SER A 5 15.19 -9.86 31.25
N LEU A 6 14.33 -10.48 30.43
CA LEU A 6 14.20 -10.18 29.01
C LEU A 6 13.68 -8.75 28.79
N LEU A 7 12.66 -8.34 29.54
CA LEU A 7 12.11 -6.99 29.45
C LEU A 7 13.15 -5.92 29.82
N SER A 8 13.90 -6.14 30.92
CA SER A 8 14.96 -5.23 31.33
C SER A 8 16.11 -5.17 30.31
N ARG A 9 16.47 -6.30 29.67
CA ARG A 9 17.46 -6.29 28.57
C ARG A 9 16.96 -5.48 27.38
N ALA A 10 15.73 -5.73 26.94
CA ALA A 10 15.14 -5.03 25.80
C ALA A 10 15.09 -3.52 26.00
N LEU A 11 14.65 -3.05 27.19
CA LEU A 11 14.63 -1.62 27.53
C LEU A 11 16.03 -1.01 27.58
N ARG A 12 17.00 -1.71 28.19
CA ARG A 12 18.40 -1.25 28.20
C ARG A 12 18.99 -1.15 26.80
N VAL A 13 18.71 -2.11 25.93
CA VAL A 13 19.21 -2.11 24.54
C VAL A 13 18.56 -0.99 23.73
N TRP A 14 17.30 -0.65 23.98
CA TRP A 14 16.67 0.50 23.34
C TRP A 14 17.31 1.81 23.79
N ASP A 15 17.44 2.01 25.11
CA ASP A 15 17.97 3.25 25.68
C ASP A 15 19.48 3.44 25.42
N HIS A 16 20.25 2.35 25.53
CA HIS A 16 21.70 2.29 25.34
C HIS A 16 22.06 1.08 24.46
N PRO A 17 21.96 1.19 23.12
CA PRO A 17 22.25 0.10 22.20
C PRO A 17 23.70 -0.40 22.33
N ALA A 18 23.88 -1.70 22.51
CA ALA A 18 25.20 -2.33 22.50
C ALA A 18 25.65 -2.64 21.07
N ASP A 19 26.95 -2.56 20.80
CA ASP A 19 27.54 -2.83 19.46
C ASP A 19 27.26 -4.25 18.95
N SER A 20 27.00 -5.20 19.85
CA SER A 20 26.63 -6.58 19.52
C SER A 20 25.19 -6.75 19.03
N VAL A 21 24.35 -5.72 19.12
CA VAL A 21 22.95 -5.74 18.70
C VAL A 21 22.83 -5.15 17.30
N ARG A 22 22.26 -5.92 16.37
CA ARG A 22 21.95 -5.40 15.04
C ARG A 22 20.74 -4.47 15.12
N ARG A 23 20.94 -3.19 14.84
CA ARG A 23 19.88 -2.18 14.85
C ARG A 23 19.35 -1.91 13.44
N THR A 24 18.03 -1.96 13.28
CA THR A 24 17.32 -1.55 12.06
C THR A 24 16.39 -0.39 12.42
N VAL A 25 16.44 0.70 11.66
CA VAL A 25 15.60 1.88 11.91
C VAL A 25 14.86 2.20 10.64
N GLU A 26 13.54 2.09 10.67
CA GLU A 26 12.72 2.46 9.53
C GLU A 26 12.78 3.95 9.27
N SER A 27 12.57 4.29 8.00
CA SER A 27 12.61 5.65 7.50
C SER A 27 11.79 6.62 8.35
N GLY A 28 12.48 7.55 9.02
CA GLY A 28 11.87 8.65 9.77
C GLY A 28 11.72 8.40 11.27
N ALA A 29 12.01 7.19 11.77
CA ALA A 29 11.95 6.89 13.19
C ALA A 29 13.15 7.48 13.95
N SER A 30 12.90 8.04 15.14
CA SER A 30 13.97 8.46 16.06
C SER A 30 14.65 7.24 16.68
N THR A 31 15.97 7.33 16.92
CA THR A 31 16.75 6.30 17.62
C THR A 31 16.93 6.57 19.10
N GLU A 32 16.37 7.65 19.63
CA GLU A 32 16.50 7.99 21.05
C GLU A 32 15.83 6.94 21.95
N GLY A 33 16.23 6.86 23.21
CA GLY A 33 15.54 6.05 24.21
C GLY A 33 14.07 6.47 24.39
N PRO A 34 13.26 5.66 25.07
CA PRO A 34 11.89 6.05 25.38
C PRO A 34 11.87 7.19 26.41
N ALA A 35 11.21 8.31 26.09
CA ALA A 35 11.10 9.46 26.99
C ALA A 35 10.21 9.19 28.22
N HIS A 36 9.29 8.22 28.10
CA HIS A 36 8.38 7.76 29.14
C HIS A 36 8.34 6.24 29.17
N PRO A 37 7.87 5.61 30.27
CA PRO A 37 7.70 4.16 30.31
C PRO A 37 6.84 3.67 29.13
N PRO A 38 7.40 2.86 28.21
CA PRO A 38 6.66 2.43 27.03
C PRO A 38 5.63 1.36 27.40
N GLN A 39 4.56 1.27 26.61
CA GLN A 39 3.58 0.20 26.71
C GLN A 39 4.17 -1.10 26.18
N LEU A 40 4.09 -2.17 26.97
CA LEU A 40 4.39 -3.52 26.50
C LEU A 40 3.22 -4.05 25.66
N LEU A 41 3.48 -4.35 24.39
CA LEU A 41 2.49 -4.92 23.47
C LEU A 41 2.58 -6.46 23.41
N TYR A 42 3.80 -6.99 23.46
CA TYR A 42 4.04 -8.43 23.41
C TYR A 42 5.36 -8.79 24.07
N ALA A 43 5.40 -9.93 24.76
CA ALA A 43 6.67 -10.56 25.13
C ALA A 43 6.48 -12.08 25.26
N GLY A 44 7.26 -12.83 24.48
CA GLY A 44 7.12 -14.28 24.36
C GLY A 44 8.20 -14.92 23.51
N ALA A 45 8.23 -16.25 23.52
CA ALA A 45 9.06 -17.04 22.62
C ALA A 45 8.22 -17.44 21.39
N LEU A 46 8.75 -17.19 20.20
CA LEU A 46 8.18 -17.59 18.93
C LEU A 46 9.28 -18.21 18.08
N ASP A 47 9.00 -19.41 17.57
CA ASP A 47 9.96 -20.21 16.82
C ASP A 47 11.29 -20.32 17.60
N ALA A 48 12.43 -19.95 16.99
CA ALA A 48 13.74 -19.99 17.64
C ALA A 48 14.15 -18.67 18.35
N ARG A 49 13.20 -17.74 18.59
CA ARG A 49 13.49 -16.38 19.09
C ARG A 49 12.64 -16.01 20.29
N LYS A 50 13.20 -15.18 21.18
CA LYS A 50 12.45 -14.41 22.17
C LYS A 50 12.21 -13.02 21.60
N VAL A 51 10.97 -12.56 21.65
CA VAL A 51 10.56 -11.28 21.06
C VAL A 51 9.91 -10.43 22.15
N VAL A 52 10.26 -9.15 22.19
CA VAL A 52 9.59 -8.13 23.00
C VAL A 52 9.20 -6.97 22.10
N LEU A 53 7.97 -6.51 22.25
CA LEU A 53 7.40 -5.42 21.46
C LEU A 53 6.91 -4.32 22.39
N PHE A 54 7.37 -3.10 22.15
CA PHE A 54 6.99 -1.91 22.88
C PHE A 54 6.38 -0.85 21.97
N HIS A 55 5.55 0.02 22.55
CA HIS A 55 5.10 1.26 21.94
C HIS A 55 5.24 2.43 22.92
N ASP A 56 5.83 3.54 22.49
CA ASP A 56 6.04 4.73 23.33
C ASP A 56 5.08 5.90 23.01
N GLY A 57 4.09 5.69 22.15
CA GLY A 57 3.18 6.73 21.66
C GLY A 57 3.54 7.23 20.26
N GLU A 58 4.79 7.07 19.82
CA GLU A 58 5.24 7.51 18.50
C GLU A 58 5.84 6.37 17.66
N ARG A 59 6.49 5.42 18.33
CA ARG A 59 7.29 4.36 17.72
C ARG A 59 6.83 3.01 18.21
N THR A 60 7.01 2.02 17.36
CA THR A 60 6.96 0.62 17.77
C THR A 60 8.38 0.08 17.72
N VAL A 61 8.79 -0.58 18.82
CA VAL A 61 10.15 -1.10 18.97
C VAL A 61 10.10 -2.59 19.25
N ARG A 62 10.77 -3.36 18.40
CA ARG A 62 10.92 -4.80 18.54
C ARG A 62 12.34 -5.15 18.91
N TYR A 63 12.50 -5.72 20.10
CA TYR A 63 13.70 -6.42 20.48
C TYR A 63 13.54 -7.92 20.20
N SER A 64 14.57 -8.56 19.64
CA SER A 64 14.59 -10.01 19.52
C SER A 64 15.96 -10.61 19.81
N GLU A 65 16.00 -11.71 20.54
CA GLU A 65 17.21 -12.49 20.82
C GLU A 65 16.98 -13.96 20.50
N PRO A 66 18.02 -14.76 20.16
CA PRO A 66 17.88 -16.21 20.06
C PRO A 66 17.33 -16.82 21.35
N ALA A 67 16.47 -17.83 21.23
CA ALA A 67 15.99 -18.57 22.39
C ALA A 67 17.11 -19.39 23.07
N GLN A 68 18.14 -19.79 22.32
CA GLN A 68 19.28 -20.59 22.77
C GLN A 68 20.61 -19.84 22.59
N ALA A 69 21.58 -20.11 23.46
CA ALA A 69 22.92 -19.54 23.36
C ALA A 69 23.63 -19.99 22.05
N GLY A 70 24.44 -19.10 21.47
CA GLY A 70 25.18 -19.37 20.22
C GLY A 70 24.39 -19.13 18.93
N GLY A 71 23.16 -18.62 19.02
CA GLY A 71 22.37 -18.18 17.85
C GLY A 71 22.82 -16.83 17.27
N SER A 72 22.09 -16.35 16.27
CA SER A 72 22.31 -15.05 15.62
C SER A 72 22.34 -13.87 16.62
N ALA A 73 23.03 -12.79 16.31
CA ALA A 73 22.99 -11.58 17.14
C ALA A 73 21.56 -11.11 17.46
N ALA A 74 21.37 -10.53 18.65
CA ALA A 74 20.12 -9.88 18.99
C ALA A 74 19.84 -8.71 18.04
N THR A 75 18.58 -8.38 17.83
CA THR A 75 18.16 -7.27 16.97
C THR A 75 17.30 -6.27 17.74
N LEU A 76 17.41 -5.01 17.33
CA LEU A 76 16.54 -3.92 17.76
C LEU A 76 16.00 -3.24 16.51
N ASP A 77 14.71 -3.42 16.24
CA ASP A 77 14.03 -2.83 15.10
C ASP A 77 13.12 -1.69 15.60
N ILE A 78 13.23 -0.51 14.99
CA ILE A 78 12.49 0.69 15.39
C ILE A 78 11.71 1.22 14.19
N ALA A 79 10.40 1.33 14.33
CA ALA A 79 9.51 1.86 13.30
C ALA A 79 8.65 3.00 13.83
N ARG A 80 8.31 3.96 12.96
CA ARG A 80 7.28 4.97 13.27
C ARG A 80 5.91 4.31 13.25
N SER A 81 5.05 4.72 14.16
CA SER A 81 3.67 4.27 14.27
C SER A 81 2.76 5.36 14.85
N ASP A 82 3.20 6.62 14.82
CA ASP A 82 2.43 7.78 15.30
C ASP A 82 1.22 8.03 14.41
N ASN A 83 0.11 8.51 14.99
CA ASN A 83 -1.15 8.77 14.28
C ASN A 83 -1.75 7.54 13.56
N SER A 84 -1.43 6.33 14.03
CA SER A 84 -2.11 5.12 13.57
C SER A 84 -3.58 5.10 14.01
N ASP A 85 -4.44 4.59 13.15
CA ASP A 85 -5.86 4.32 13.37
C ASP A 85 -6.15 2.82 13.52
N VAL A 86 -7.42 2.45 13.54
CA VAL A 86 -7.88 1.07 13.75
C VAL A 86 -7.46 0.08 12.66
N THR A 87 -7.04 0.57 11.48
CA THR A 87 -6.66 -0.24 10.32
C THR A 87 -5.16 -0.43 10.18
N ASP A 88 -4.35 0.61 10.34
CA ASP A 88 -2.88 0.51 10.21
C ASP A 88 -2.16 0.11 11.51
N ALA A 89 -2.79 0.26 12.68
CA ALA A 89 -2.34 -0.36 13.94
C ALA A 89 -2.84 -1.81 14.13
N SER A 90 -3.52 -2.39 13.13
CA SER A 90 -4.23 -3.67 13.26
C SER A 90 -3.33 -4.91 13.39
N ALA A 91 -2.09 -4.83 12.91
CA ALA A 91 -1.15 -5.94 12.88
C ALA A 91 0.30 -5.45 12.99
N LEU A 92 1.15 -6.18 13.71
CA LEU A 92 2.58 -5.88 13.86
C LEU A 92 3.41 -7.14 13.64
N THR A 93 4.51 -7.03 12.90
CA THR A 93 5.38 -8.18 12.58
C THR A 93 6.21 -8.61 13.79
N LEU A 94 5.97 -9.81 14.33
CA LEU A 94 6.75 -10.35 15.46
C LEU A 94 8.02 -11.05 14.98
N VAL A 95 7.89 -11.97 14.04
CA VAL A 95 9.00 -12.73 13.45
C VAL A 95 8.84 -12.70 11.94
N ARG A 96 9.97 -12.62 11.24
CA ARG A 96 10.06 -12.61 9.78
C ARG A 96 11.25 -13.43 9.36
N ASP A 97 11.00 -14.39 8.48
CA ASP A 97 12.01 -15.17 7.78
C ASP A 97 12.01 -14.78 6.29
N ALA A 98 12.65 -15.57 5.43
CA ALA A 98 12.82 -15.22 4.02
C ALA A 98 11.52 -15.24 3.22
N ASP A 99 10.58 -16.11 3.59
CA ASP A 99 9.36 -16.43 2.87
C ASP A 99 8.10 -16.34 3.73
N SER A 100 8.24 -16.11 5.03
CA SER A 100 7.10 -16.04 5.94
C SER A 100 7.24 -15.02 7.08
N ALA A 101 6.11 -14.70 7.70
CA ALA A 101 6.04 -13.88 8.90
C ALA A 101 4.91 -14.33 9.84
N ARG A 102 5.05 -13.98 11.12
CA ARG A 102 3.98 -14.06 12.12
C ARG A 102 3.64 -12.67 12.61
N TYR A 103 2.35 -12.37 12.71
CA TYR A 103 1.85 -11.06 13.10
C TYR A 103 1.16 -11.13 14.46
N LEU A 104 1.39 -10.13 15.31
CA LEU A 104 0.54 -9.82 16.44
C LEU A 104 -0.65 -9.02 15.91
N LEU A 105 -1.87 -9.53 16.08
CA LEU A 105 -3.08 -8.78 15.76
C LEU A 105 -3.53 -7.93 16.95
N ALA A 106 -4.03 -6.74 16.65
CA ALA A 106 -4.57 -5.84 17.65
C ALA A 106 -5.77 -6.46 18.38
N PRO A 107 -5.98 -6.14 19.67
CA PRO A 107 -7.02 -6.78 20.50
C PRO A 107 -8.45 -6.45 20.04
N TRP A 108 -8.63 -5.47 19.16
CA TRP A 108 -9.93 -5.16 18.56
C TRP A 108 -10.24 -5.95 17.29
N ILE A 109 -9.33 -6.79 16.80
CA ILE A 109 -9.60 -7.64 15.63
C ILE A 109 -10.42 -8.85 16.06
N SER A 110 -11.56 -9.05 15.40
CA SER A 110 -12.55 -10.09 15.73
C SER A 110 -12.58 -11.24 14.73
N GLU A 111 -12.22 -10.98 13.46
CA GLU A 111 -12.07 -12.01 12.43
C GLU A 111 -10.75 -11.75 11.70
N SER A 112 -10.04 -12.83 11.36
CA SER A 112 -8.84 -12.76 10.51
C SER A 112 -8.83 -13.89 9.49
N GLY A 113 -8.35 -13.58 8.30
CA GLY A 113 -8.22 -14.54 7.21
C GLY A 113 -7.10 -14.15 6.25
N LEU A 114 -6.63 -15.12 5.49
CA LEU A 114 -5.59 -14.93 4.48
C LEU A 114 -6.21 -14.98 3.09
N ARG A 115 -5.93 -13.95 2.29
CA ARG A 115 -6.41 -13.82 0.92
C ARG A 115 -5.23 -13.68 -0.04
N ASP A 116 -5.42 -14.14 -1.28
CA ASP A 116 -4.55 -13.81 -2.39
C ASP A 116 -5.18 -12.69 -3.23
N LEU A 117 -4.53 -11.52 -3.31
CA LEU A 117 -5.02 -10.39 -4.13
C LEU A 117 -5.08 -10.76 -5.61
N ARG A 118 -4.26 -11.70 -6.07
CA ARG A 118 -4.25 -12.17 -7.47
C ARG A 118 -5.42 -13.10 -7.79
N ALA A 119 -6.21 -13.50 -6.80
CA ALA A 119 -7.41 -14.31 -6.95
C ALA A 119 -8.66 -13.57 -6.41
N PRO A 120 -9.20 -12.60 -7.16
CA PRO A 120 -10.27 -11.70 -6.69
C PRO A 120 -11.62 -12.40 -6.45
N ASP A 121 -11.81 -13.62 -6.94
CA ASP A 121 -13.03 -14.40 -6.73
C ASP A 121 -12.90 -15.46 -5.63
N ARG A 122 -11.69 -15.69 -5.09
CA ARG A 122 -11.46 -16.66 -4.01
C ARG A 122 -11.72 -16.04 -2.65
N LEU A 123 -12.55 -16.70 -1.85
CA LEU A 123 -12.79 -16.32 -0.46
C LEU A 123 -11.50 -16.40 0.38
N PRO A 124 -11.34 -15.54 1.39
CA PRO A 124 -10.23 -15.65 2.34
C PRO A 124 -10.32 -16.97 3.09
N ARG A 125 -9.16 -17.60 3.33
CA ARG A 125 -9.06 -18.76 4.22
C ARG A 125 -9.01 -18.26 5.67
N PRO A 126 -9.71 -18.89 6.63
CA PRO A 126 -9.56 -18.54 8.05
C PRO A 126 -8.08 -18.57 8.47
N LEU A 127 -7.68 -17.59 9.29
CA LEU A 127 -6.34 -17.52 9.85
C LEU A 127 -6.49 -17.64 11.38
N PRO A 128 -6.18 -18.82 11.97
CA PRO A 128 -6.23 -19.01 13.40
C PRO A 128 -5.21 -18.15 14.14
N LEU A 129 -5.56 -17.79 15.38
CA LEU A 129 -4.68 -17.05 16.28
C LEU A 129 -4.41 -17.87 17.54
N THR A 130 -3.18 -17.80 18.05
CA THR A 130 -2.81 -18.26 19.38
C THR A 130 -2.29 -17.06 20.16
N ASP A 131 -2.96 -16.70 21.26
CA ASP A 131 -2.61 -15.53 22.09
C ASP A 131 -2.47 -14.22 21.29
N GLY A 132 -3.35 -14.03 20.29
CA GLY A 132 -3.35 -12.86 19.40
C GLY A 132 -2.30 -12.91 18.28
N VAL A 133 -1.49 -13.97 18.20
CA VAL A 133 -0.47 -14.16 17.16
C VAL A 133 -1.00 -15.05 16.05
N THR A 134 -0.78 -14.68 14.80
CA THR A 134 -1.16 -15.49 13.65
C THR A 134 -0.34 -16.78 13.56
N GLU A 135 -0.91 -17.79 12.91
CA GLU A 135 -0.08 -18.81 12.25
C GLU A 135 0.91 -18.16 11.26
N GLU A 136 1.85 -18.96 10.77
CA GLU A 136 2.82 -18.51 9.78
C GLU A 136 2.13 -18.10 8.47
N VAL A 137 2.41 -16.89 8.01
CA VAL A 137 1.83 -16.30 6.81
C VAL A 137 2.92 -16.16 5.76
N ALA A 138 2.68 -16.73 4.58
CA ALA A 138 3.57 -16.56 3.44
C ALA A 138 3.67 -15.07 3.04
N LEU A 139 4.89 -14.60 2.82
CA LEU A 139 5.19 -13.26 2.33
C LEU A 139 4.92 -13.13 0.84
N PRO A 140 4.62 -11.92 0.34
CA PRO A 140 4.62 -11.66 -1.09
C PRO A 140 5.95 -12.04 -1.74
N PRO A 141 5.93 -12.59 -2.97
CA PRO A 141 7.13 -13.12 -3.60
C PRO A 141 8.10 -11.98 -3.92
N ALA A 142 9.39 -12.19 -3.65
CA ALA A 142 10.45 -11.24 -4.01
C ALA A 142 10.59 -11.05 -5.54
N LYS A 143 10.17 -12.04 -6.33
CA LYS A 143 10.17 -12.01 -7.79
C LYS A 143 8.86 -12.60 -8.34
N GLY A 144 8.32 -11.96 -9.38
CA GLY A 144 7.06 -12.37 -9.99
C GLY A 144 5.83 -11.87 -9.22
N CYS A 145 4.65 -12.28 -9.66
CA CYS A 145 3.37 -11.83 -9.11
C CYS A 145 2.23 -12.84 -9.39
N GLY A 146 2.58 -14.14 -9.33
CA GLY A 146 1.59 -15.21 -9.51
C GLY A 146 0.56 -15.25 -8.39
N SER A 147 0.98 -14.90 -7.18
CA SER A 147 0.17 -14.73 -5.98
C SER A 147 0.65 -13.51 -5.20
N TRP A 148 -0.24 -12.91 -4.42
CA TRP A 148 0.07 -11.79 -3.53
C TRP A 148 -0.76 -11.91 -2.23
N PRO A 149 -0.19 -12.49 -1.17
CA PRO A 149 -0.88 -12.65 0.11
C PRO A 149 -1.24 -11.32 0.78
N ALA A 150 -2.44 -11.24 1.34
CA ALA A 150 -2.92 -10.13 2.16
C ALA A 150 -3.78 -10.67 3.31
N LEU A 151 -3.65 -10.07 4.49
CA LEU A 151 -4.53 -10.33 5.61
C LEU A 151 -5.86 -9.60 5.37
N GLN A 152 -6.96 -10.33 5.46
CA GLN A 152 -8.30 -9.75 5.56
C GLN A 152 -8.73 -9.76 7.01
N LEU A 153 -8.85 -8.57 7.59
CA LEU A 153 -9.17 -8.39 9.00
C LEU A 153 -10.55 -7.75 9.15
N ARG A 154 -11.18 -8.00 10.30
CA ARG A 154 -12.42 -7.33 10.69
C ARG A 154 -12.29 -6.76 12.10
N SER A 155 -12.51 -5.46 12.25
CA SER A 155 -12.64 -4.84 13.57
C SER A 155 -13.88 -5.37 14.30
N SER A 156 -13.81 -5.42 15.63
CA SER A 156 -14.89 -5.86 16.49
C SER A 156 -16.14 -5.01 16.26
N GLY A 157 -17.32 -5.63 16.32
CA GLY A 157 -18.60 -4.91 16.25
C GLY A 157 -18.84 -3.91 17.38
N LYS A 158 -17.97 -3.88 18.40
CA LYS A 158 -17.96 -2.86 19.46
C LYS A 158 -17.32 -1.53 19.01
N ILE A 159 -16.67 -1.51 17.85
CA ILE A 159 -16.08 -0.33 17.22
C ILE A 159 -17.04 0.18 16.14
N VAL A 160 -17.29 1.49 16.11
CA VAL A 160 -18.26 2.12 15.18
C VAL A 160 -17.85 1.85 13.72
N GLU A 161 -16.55 1.85 13.46
CA GLU A 161 -15.89 1.58 12.19
C GLU A 161 -15.80 0.08 11.85
N ASN A 162 -16.75 -0.76 12.31
CA ASN A 162 -16.87 -2.22 12.10
C ASN A 162 -16.81 -2.62 10.62
N HIS A 163 -15.60 -2.60 10.05
CA HIS A 163 -15.35 -2.80 8.64
C HIS A 163 -14.38 -3.96 8.44
N ARG A 164 -14.52 -4.58 7.27
CA ARG A 164 -13.54 -5.53 6.76
C ARG A 164 -12.55 -4.77 5.88
N PHE A 165 -11.28 -4.92 6.16
CA PHE A 165 -10.20 -4.24 5.46
C PHE A 165 -9.08 -5.22 5.13
N LEU A 166 -8.22 -4.81 4.20
CA LEU A 166 -7.07 -5.60 3.76
C LEU A 166 -5.78 -4.90 4.18
N VAL A 167 -4.83 -5.69 4.68
CA VAL A 167 -3.44 -5.25 4.86
C VAL A 167 -2.50 -6.21 4.15
N THR A 168 -1.43 -5.70 3.55
CA THR A 168 -0.41 -6.51 2.87
C THR A 168 0.98 -6.23 3.40
N ASP A 169 1.82 -7.25 3.40
CA ASP A 169 3.22 -7.08 3.75
C ASP A 169 4.00 -6.39 2.62
N LEU A 170 4.78 -5.36 2.94
CA LEU A 170 5.77 -4.74 2.04
C LEU A 170 7.17 -4.70 2.68
N GLY A 171 7.46 -5.62 3.59
CA GLY A 171 8.74 -5.70 4.30
C GLY A 171 8.87 -4.79 5.53
N GLY A 172 7.89 -3.93 5.79
CA GLY A 172 7.85 -3.05 6.95
C GLY A 172 7.42 -3.75 8.24
N PHE A 173 7.48 -3.00 9.34
CA PHE A 173 7.11 -3.46 10.67
C PHE A 173 5.60 -3.69 10.79
N SER A 174 4.81 -2.73 10.30
CA SER A 174 3.35 -2.83 10.16
C SER A 174 2.98 -3.19 8.71
N PRO A 175 2.06 -4.14 8.50
CA PRO A 175 1.44 -4.35 7.20
C PRO A 175 0.72 -3.10 6.69
N VAL A 176 0.61 -3.00 5.38
CA VAL A 176 0.15 -1.81 4.65
C VAL A 176 -1.34 -1.89 4.36
N HIS A 177 -2.11 -0.91 4.83
CA HIS A 177 -3.57 -0.85 4.60
C HIS A 177 -3.91 -0.55 3.14
N LEU A 178 -4.81 -1.36 2.57
CA LEU A 178 -5.24 -1.25 1.18
C LEU A 178 -6.65 -0.67 1.08
N THR A 179 -6.78 0.39 0.28
CA THR A 179 -8.06 1.04 -0.02
C THR A 179 -8.29 1.13 -1.53
N TYR A 180 -9.53 1.40 -1.90
CA TYR A 180 -9.97 1.54 -3.28
C TYR A 180 -10.85 2.77 -3.44
N GLN A 181 -10.72 3.46 -4.56
CA GLN A 181 -11.60 4.56 -4.92
C GLN A 181 -12.14 4.32 -6.34
N PRO A 182 -13.46 4.06 -6.49
CA PRO A 182 -14.05 3.73 -7.78
C PRO A 182 -14.14 4.93 -8.71
N LEU A 183 -14.50 4.65 -9.97
CA LEU A 183 -14.77 5.68 -10.97
C LEU A 183 -15.83 6.67 -10.47
N PRO A 184 -15.69 7.97 -10.82
CA PRO A 184 -16.72 8.96 -10.54
C PRO A 184 -18.08 8.53 -11.11
N GLY A 185 -19.13 8.53 -10.27
CA GLY A 185 -20.50 8.20 -10.69
C GLY A 185 -20.90 6.73 -10.49
N GLU A 186 -19.97 5.83 -10.17
CA GLU A 186 -20.30 4.49 -9.71
C GLU A 186 -20.65 4.53 -8.21
N GLY A 187 -21.93 4.72 -7.86
CA GLY A 187 -22.41 4.69 -6.48
C GLY A 187 -23.71 5.46 -6.20
N LYS A 188 -24.21 5.40 -4.96
CA LYS A 188 -25.52 5.99 -4.53
C LYS A 188 -25.56 7.53 -4.50
N SER A 189 -24.52 8.23 -4.94
CA SER A 189 -24.50 9.70 -5.01
C SER A 189 -23.68 10.19 -6.21
N PRO A 190 -24.29 10.22 -7.40
CA PRO A 190 -23.69 10.79 -8.59
C PRO A 190 -23.43 12.29 -8.36
N GLY A 191 -22.20 12.67 -8.06
CA GLY A 191 -21.82 14.09 -7.86
C GLY A 191 -20.67 14.31 -6.88
N ARG A 192 -20.55 13.48 -5.83
CA ARG A 192 -19.43 13.58 -4.87
C ARG A 192 -18.21 12.82 -5.40
N ALA A 193 -17.00 13.35 -5.20
CA ALA A 193 -15.81 12.52 -5.36
C ALA A 193 -15.92 11.37 -4.35
N ALA A 194 -15.91 10.13 -4.83
CA ALA A 194 -15.91 8.97 -3.94
C ALA A 194 -14.73 9.11 -2.99
N ARG A 195 -14.95 8.96 -1.68
CA ARG A 195 -13.83 8.80 -0.75
C ARG A 195 -13.23 7.41 -0.96
N PRO A 196 -11.94 7.19 -0.65
CA PRO A 196 -11.43 5.84 -0.53
C PRO A 196 -12.32 5.00 0.38
N VAL A 197 -12.59 3.78 -0.04
CA VAL A 197 -13.33 2.75 0.69
C VAL A 197 -12.43 1.53 0.89
N GLU A 198 -12.86 0.61 1.75
CA GLU A 198 -12.10 -0.61 1.99
C GLU A 198 -11.96 -1.48 0.73
N ALA A 199 -10.80 -2.11 0.60
CA ALA A 199 -10.44 -2.94 -0.56
C ALA A 199 -11.14 -4.32 -0.62
N THR A 200 -12.32 -4.45 -0.01
CA THR A 200 -13.01 -5.75 0.17
C THR A 200 -14.22 -5.96 -0.73
N SER A 201 -14.67 -4.94 -1.47
CA SER A 201 -15.73 -5.07 -2.47
C SER A 201 -15.25 -5.81 -3.72
N SER A 202 -16.16 -6.43 -4.49
CA SER A 202 -15.80 -7.15 -5.73
C SER A 202 -15.05 -6.25 -6.73
N ALA A 203 -15.49 -5.00 -6.92
CA ALA A 203 -14.80 -4.05 -7.80
C ALA A 203 -13.40 -3.71 -7.29
N ALA A 204 -13.25 -3.52 -5.98
CA ALA A 204 -11.94 -3.27 -5.36
C ALA A 204 -11.00 -4.45 -5.52
N LEU A 205 -11.49 -5.68 -5.29
CA LEU A 205 -10.70 -6.90 -5.43
C LEU A 205 -10.22 -7.12 -6.86
N VAL A 206 -11.09 -6.89 -7.85
CA VAL A 206 -10.69 -6.93 -9.27
C VAL A 206 -9.63 -5.87 -9.58
N ALA A 207 -9.80 -4.64 -9.09
CA ALA A 207 -8.80 -3.58 -9.27
C ALA A 207 -7.46 -3.95 -8.64
N TRP A 208 -7.46 -4.39 -7.39
CA TRP A 208 -6.27 -4.83 -6.67
C TRP A 208 -5.61 -6.05 -7.30
N SER A 209 -6.39 -6.99 -7.84
CA SER A 209 -5.83 -8.11 -8.56
C SER A 209 -4.93 -7.61 -9.69
N ALA A 210 -5.41 -6.67 -10.51
CA ALA A 210 -4.64 -6.14 -11.63
C ALA A 210 -3.45 -5.26 -11.20
N THR A 211 -3.52 -4.58 -10.06
CA THR A 211 -2.51 -3.58 -9.67
C THR A 211 -1.50 -4.06 -8.63
N ALA A 212 -1.76 -5.15 -7.89
CA ALA A 212 -0.90 -5.63 -6.82
C ALA A 212 0.56 -5.88 -7.26
N CYS A 213 0.76 -6.26 -8.53
CA CYS A 213 2.10 -6.45 -9.10
C CYS A 213 2.95 -5.17 -9.22
N GLY A 214 2.33 -3.99 -9.03
CA GLY A 214 3.02 -2.72 -8.93
C GLY A 214 3.56 -2.43 -7.53
N LEU A 215 3.09 -3.11 -6.49
CA LEU A 215 3.47 -2.85 -5.09
C LEU A 215 4.98 -2.94 -4.82
N PRO A 216 5.76 -3.87 -5.41
CA PRO A 216 7.21 -3.89 -5.23
C PRO A 216 7.96 -2.64 -5.75
N ARG A 217 7.29 -1.76 -6.50
CA ARG A 217 7.87 -0.50 -6.99
C ARG A 217 7.77 0.64 -5.96
N LEU A 218 7.04 0.42 -4.87
CA LEU A 218 6.88 1.40 -3.81
C LEU A 218 8.12 1.42 -2.91
N ASP A 219 8.45 2.61 -2.39
CA ASP A 219 9.52 2.75 -1.40
C ASP A 219 9.11 2.11 -0.07
N PRO A 220 10.07 1.70 0.78
CA PRO A 220 9.79 1.26 2.15
C PRO A 220 9.11 2.35 3.00
N GLY A 221 8.50 1.94 4.11
CA GLY A 221 7.83 2.85 5.05
C GLY A 221 6.45 3.33 4.59
N VAL A 222 5.79 2.54 3.72
CA VAL A 222 4.40 2.75 3.34
C VAL A 222 3.49 2.41 4.52
N ARG A 223 2.55 3.30 4.81
CA ARG A 223 1.49 3.09 5.81
C ARG A 223 0.22 2.54 5.16
N SER A 224 -0.17 3.15 4.04
CA SER A 224 -1.36 2.75 3.29
C SER A 224 -1.18 2.97 1.79
N VAL A 225 -1.96 2.23 1.01
CA VAL A 225 -2.03 2.36 -0.44
C VAL A 225 -3.49 2.43 -0.88
N ASN A 226 -3.83 3.46 -1.65
CA ASN A 226 -5.12 3.59 -2.32
C ASN A 226 -4.96 3.33 -3.82
N THR A 227 -5.80 2.51 -4.41
CA THR A 227 -5.94 2.45 -5.88
C THR A 227 -7.19 3.22 -6.33
N TRP A 228 -6.96 4.35 -7.02
CA TRP A 228 -8.04 5.22 -7.50
C TRP A 228 -8.25 5.09 -8.99
N ASP A 229 -9.43 4.59 -9.40
CA ASP A 229 -9.86 4.61 -10.79
C ASP A 229 -10.39 6.00 -11.15
N PHE A 230 -9.70 6.72 -12.03
CA PHE A 230 -9.99 8.14 -12.30
C PHE A 230 -10.61 8.42 -13.67
N ALA A 231 -10.45 7.51 -14.64
CA ALA A 231 -11.04 7.64 -15.97
C ALA A 231 -11.26 6.26 -16.63
N SER A 232 -12.27 6.18 -17.50
CA SER A 232 -12.51 5.00 -18.33
C SER A 232 -12.44 5.40 -19.80
N GLN A 233 -11.65 4.67 -20.59
CA GLN A 233 -11.30 5.00 -21.96
C GLN A 233 -11.66 3.85 -22.91
N PRO A 234 -12.42 4.09 -23.98
CA PRO A 234 -12.50 3.17 -25.13
C PRO A 234 -11.11 2.97 -25.74
N LEU A 235 -10.72 1.72 -26.01
CA LEU A 235 -9.41 1.41 -26.56
C LEU A 235 -9.47 1.30 -28.09
N PRO A 236 -8.45 1.79 -28.82
CA PRO A 236 -8.30 1.47 -30.23
C PRO A 236 -8.24 -0.04 -30.45
N GLY A 237 -8.89 -0.55 -31.50
CA GLY A 237 -9.03 -1.99 -31.74
C GLY A 237 -10.14 -2.67 -30.94
N GLY A 238 -10.86 -1.93 -30.06
CA GLY A 238 -12.04 -2.41 -29.34
C GLY A 238 -11.82 -2.61 -27.84
N GLY A 239 -12.94 -2.71 -27.11
CA GLY A 239 -12.94 -2.84 -25.66
C GLY A 239 -12.72 -1.51 -24.92
N ARG A 240 -12.50 -1.64 -23.61
CA ARG A 240 -12.30 -0.50 -22.70
C ARG A 240 -11.08 -0.75 -21.80
N GLY A 241 -10.49 0.34 -21.32
CA GLY A 241 -9.52 0.32 -20.24
C GLY A 241 -9.87 1.32 -19.15
N THR A 242 -9.44 1.03 -17.93
CA THR A 242 -9.62 1.88 -16.77
C THR A 242 -8.28 2.44 -16.34
N TRP A 243 -8.18 3.76 -16.30
CA TRP A 243 -7.01 4.46 -15.78
C TRP A 243 -7.07 4.51 -14.26
N ASN A 244 -6.00 4.08 -13.62
CA ASN A 244 -5.88 4.06 -12.18
C ASN A 244 -4.63 4.80 -11.72
N CYS A 245 -4.73 5.42 -10.55
CA CYS A 245 -3.60 5.95 -9.82
C CYS A 245 -3.50 5.24 -8.47
N MET A 246 -2.46 4.43 -8.32
CA MET A 246 -2.08 3.88 -7.02
C MET A 246 -1.27 4.93 -6.27
N ARG A 247 -1.72 5.32 -5.09
CA ARG A 247 -1.01 6.24 -4.20
C ARG A 247 -0.59 5.51 -2.94
N ALA A 248 0.69 5.56 -2.62
CA ALA A 248 1.26 5.16 -1.35
C ALA A 248 1.44 6.38 -0.45
N ASP A 249 0.84 6.36 0.73
CA ASP A 249 1.11 7.31 1.81
C ASP A 249 2.14 6.70 2.76
N THR A 250 3.17 7.46 3.10
CA THR A 250 4.31 7.00 3.91
C THR A 250 4.30 7.64 5.29
N TRP A 251 4.96 7.01 6.26
CA TRP A 251 5.16 7.59 7.60
C TRP A 251 5.96 8.90 7.59
N LYS A 252 6.73 9.16 6.54
CA LYS A 252 7.49 10.42 6.36
C LYS A 252 6.62 11.60 5.89
N GLY A 253 5.43 11.33 5.35
CA GLY A 253 4.51 12.34 4.82
C GLY A 253 4.43 12.39 3.29
N PRO A 254 5.53 12.62 2.55
CA PRO A 254 5.47 12.64 1.09
C PRO A 254 5.00 11.29 0.51
N GLY A 255 4.09 11.36 -0.46
CA GLY A 255 3.53 10.18 -1.12
C GLY A 255 4.27 9.81 -2.40
N GLN A 256 4.12 8.54 -2.78
CA GLN A 256 4.51 8.03 -4.09
C GLN A 256 3.27 7.64 -4.87
N ILE A 257 3.30 7.82 -6.19
CA ILE A 257 2.23 7.34 -7.07
C ILE A 257 2.76 6.45 -8.19
N LEU A 258 1.93 5.51 -8.62
CA LEU A 258 2.04 4.74 -9.84
C LEU A 258 0.75 4.95 -10.64
N ILE A 259 0.84 5.49 -11.85
CA ILE A 259 -0.31 5.65 -12.74
C ILE A 259 -0.24 4.60 -13.84
N GLY A 260 -1.37 3.96 -14.14
CA GLY A 260 -1.45 3.01 -15.23
C GLY A 260 -2.82 2.98 -15.90
N LEU A 261 -2.86 2.23 -17.00
CA LEU A 261 -4.06 1.85 -17.72
C LEU A 261 -4.25 0.34 -17.53
N ARG A 262 -5.44 -0.06 -17.09
CA ARG A 262 -5.87 -1.46 -16.98
C ARG A 262 -6.85 -1.78 -18.10
N PRO A 263 -6.41 -2.39 -19.21
CA PRO A 263 -7.32 -2.92 -20.20
C PRO A 263 -8.28 -3.95 -19.59
N SER A 264 -9.49 -4.04 -20.15
CA SER A 264 -10.44 -5.13 -19.83
C SER A 264 -9.91 -6.51 -20.22
N THR A 265 -9.00 -6.56 -21.20
CA THR A 265 -8.29 -7.77 -21.62
C THR A 265 -6.81 -7.44 -21.85
N GLY A 266 -5.92 -8.32 -21.40
CA GLY A 266 -4.47 -8.12 -21.50
C GLY A 266 -3.83 -7.58 -20.21
N GLN A 267 -2.58 -7.13 -20.34
CA GLN A 267 -1.78 -6.70 -19.19
C GLN A 267 -1.96 -5.20 -18.89
N PRO A 268 -1.93 -4.80 -17.61
CA PRO A 268 -1.84 -3.39 -17.24
C PRO A 268 -0.60 -2.72 -17.83
N LEU A 269 -0.75 -1.46 -18.23
CA LEU A 269 0.32 -0.63 -18.78
C LEU A 269 0.69 0.46 -17.77
N LEU A 270 1.98 0.57 -17.44
CA LEU A 270 2.49 1.64 -16.58
C LEU A 270 2.64 2.92 -17.41
N ALA A 271 2.01 4.00 -16.95
CA ALA A 271 2.05 5.30 -17.60
C ALA A 271 3.06 6.25 -16.94
N ALA A 272 3.05 6.33 -15.60
CA ALA A 272 3.92 7.22 -14.86
C ALA A 272 4.23 6.70 -13.46
N THR A 273 5.32 7.20 -12.88
CA THR A 273 5.66 7.06 -11.47
C THR A 273 6.17 8.40 -10.99
N ALA A 274 5.79 8.81 -9.78
CA ALA A 274 6.35 10.02 -9.18
C ALA A 274 6.44 9.87 -7.67
N ARG A 275 7.48 10.49 -7.10
CA ARG A 275 7.76 10.56 -5.67
C ARG A 275 7.50 11.97 -5.16
N ASN A 276 7.47 12.13 -3.84
CA ASN A 276 7.35 13.42 -3.17
C ASN A 276 6.17 14.27 -3.70
N THR A 277 5.03 13.63 -3.94
CA THR A 277 3.88 14.27 -4.60
C THR A 277 2.60 14.17 -3.80
N ALA A 278 1.75 15.19 -3.94
CA ALA A 278 0.39 15.22 -3.42
C ALA A 278 -0.64 14.62 -4.41
N ALA A 279 -0.24 14.26 -5.63
CA ALA A 279 -1.13 13.74 -6.65
C ALA A 279 -1.89 12.48 -6.18
N CYS A 280 -3.11 12.32 -6.70
CA CYS A 280 -4.02 11.23 -6.37
C CYS A 280 -4.41 11.17 -4.88
N SER A 281 -4.48 12.35 -4.26
CA SER A 281 -4.90 12.52 -2.86
C SER A 281 -5.95 13.63 -2.75
N ARG A 282 -6.46 13.86 -1.53
CA ARG A 282 -7.32 15.01 -1.24
C ARG A 282 -6.66 16.36 -1.52
N PHE A 283 -5.33 16.43 -1.56
CA PHE A 283 -4.56 17.64 -1.81
C PHE A 283 -4.14 17.79 -3.28
N GLY A 284 -4.01 16.69 -4.02
CA GLY A 284 -3.71 16.66 -5.45
C GLY A 284 -4.77 15.88 -6.22
N GLN A 285 -5.94 16.51 -6.38
CA GLN A 285 -7.16 15.85 -6.88
C GLN A 285 -7.24 15.76 -8.41
N HIS A 286 -6.27 16.34 -9.12
CA HIS A 286 -6.28 16.42 -10.58
C HIS A 286 -5.03 15.73 -11.12
N VAL A 287 -5.26 14.73 -11.95
CA VAL A 287 -4.21 13.94 -12.58
C VAL A 287 -4.50 13.81 -14.07
N VAL A 288 -3.43 13.79 -14.85
CA VAL A 288 -3.42 13.40 -16.27
C VAL A 288 -2.25 12.42 -16.46
N ALA A 289 -2.41 11.46 -17.35
CA ALA A 289 -1.34 10.55 -17.74
C ALA A 289 -1.51 10.11 -19.19
N ASP A 290 -0.44 9.55 -19.74
CA ASP A 290 -0.39 9.01 -21.09
C ASP A 290 0.39 7.71 -21.17
N VAL A 291 0.06 6.88 -22.14
CA VAL A 291 0.74 5.60 -22.37
C VAL A 291 0.77 5.25 -23.85
N GLU A 292 1.88 4.66 -24.29
CA GLU A 292 1.93 4.05 -25.61
C GLU A 292 1.10 2.76 -25.63
N TYR A 293 0.24 2.65 -26.63
CA TYR A 293 -0.67 1.53 -26.81
C TYR A 293 -0.52 0.96 -28.22
N ARG A 294 -0.61 -0.36 -28.32
CA ARG A 294 -0.58 -1.07 -29.59
C ARG A 294 -1.82 -1.94 -29.71
N THR A 295 -2.52 -1.84 -30.84
CA THR A 295 -3.65 -2.73 -31.15
C THR A 295 -3.14 -4.13 -31.50
N SER A 296 -4.06 -5.11 -31.57
CA SER A 296 -3.77 -6.44 -32.13
C SER A 296 -3.17 -6.38 -33.53
N ASP A 297 -3.61 -5.41 -34.33
CA ASP A 297 -3.22 -5.23 -35.73
C ASP A 297 -1.88 -4.50 -35.87
N GLY A 298 -1.23 -4.14 -34.75
CA GLY A 298 0.09 -3.51 -34.72
C GLY A 298 0.05 -1.98 -34.75
N ASP A 299 -1.13 -1.35 -34.85
CA ASP A 299 -1.26 0.10 -34.90
C ASP A 299 -0.85 0.76 -33.59
N ARG A 300 -0.06 1.83 -33.69
CA ARG A 300 0.47 2.57 -32.54
C ARG A 300 -0.38 3.78 -32.22
N TYR A 301 -0.69 3.93 -30.94
CA TYR A 301 -1.45 5.04 -30.39
C TYR A 301 -0.76 5.59 -29.15
N LEU A 302 -0.88 6.90 -28.96
CA LEU A 302 -0.71 7.53 -27.66
C LEU A 302 -2.09 7.71 -27.05
N LEU A 303 -2.35 7.03 -25.94
CA LEU A 303 -3.57 7.21 -25.16
C LEU A 303 -3.28 8.21 -24.05
N ALA A 304 -4.21 9.11 -23.77
CA ALA A 304 -4.13 10.01 -22.64
C ALA A 304 -5.46 10.06 -21.92
N ALA A 305 -5.41 10.19 -20.60
CA ALA A 305 -6.60 10.42 -19.80
C ALA A 305 -6.34 11.38 -18.64
N GLY A 306 -7.38 12.15 -18.32
CA GLY A 306 -7.45 13.06 -17.20
C GLY A 306 -8.56 12.66 -16.23
N SER A 307 -8.36 12.94 -14.95
CA SER A 307 -9.40 12.84 -13.92
C SER A 307 -10.62 13.70 -14.23
N ARG A 308 -11.75 13.46 -13.55
CA ARG A 308 -13.06 14.11 -13.78
C ARG A 308 -13.10 15.63 -13.97
N ALA A 309 -12.10 16.36 -13.49
CA ALA A 309 -12.05 17.81 -13.65
C ALA A 309 -11.51 18.25 -15.02
N VAL A 310 -10.86 17.35 -15.77
CA VAL A 310 -10.31 17.59 -17.10
C VAL A 310 -11.43 17.68 -18.11
N THR A 311 -11.48 18.80 -18.83
CA THR A 311 -12.49 19.08 -19.86
C THR A 311 -11.89 19.07 -21.26
N GLU A 312 -10.57 19.16 -21.36
CA GLU A 312 -9.85 19.20 -22.63
C GLU A 312 -8.46 18.57 -22.47
N LEU A 313 -8.06 17.80 -23.47
CA LEU A 313 -6.72 17.22 -23.59
C LEU A 313 -6.08 17.71 -24.89
N THR A 314 -4.84 18.17 -24.80
CA THR A 314 -3.98 18.40 -25.96
C THR A 314 -2.93 17.31 -25.99
N VAL A 315 -2.97 16.48 -27.03
CA VAL A 315 -2.06 15.34 -27.24
C VAL A 315 -1.37 15.53 -28.59
N ASP A 316 -0.05 15.71 -28.57
CA ASP A 316 0.77 15.93 -29.77
C ASP A 316 0.24 17.08 -30.63
N GLY A 317 -0.07 18.21 -29.96
CA GLY A 317 -0.65 19.42 -30.58
C GLY A 317 -2.13 19.31 -30.97
N LYS A 318 -2.73 18.11 -30.93
CA LYS A 318 -4.14 17.90 -31.26
C LYS A 318 -5.00 18.03 -30.01
N THR A 319 -6.00 18.91 -30.06
CA THR A 319 -6.91 19.14 -28.95
C THR A 319 -8.19 18.31 -29.10
N SER A 320 -8.57 17.63 -28.04
CA SER A 320 -9.82 16.86 -27.92
C SER A 320 -10.61 17.32 -26.70
N LYS A 321 -11.92 17.47 -26.87
CA LYS A 321 -12.84 17.71 -25.76
C LYS A 321 -13.03 16.42 -24.94
N GLY A 322 -13.12 16.58 -23.63
CA GLY A 322 -13.36 15.48 -22.70
C GLY A 322 -12.10 14.94 -22.01
N PRO A 323 -12.27 13.92 -21.15
CA PRO A 323 -11.21 13.46 -20.25
C PRO A 323 -10.32 12.37 -20.85
N THR A 324 -10.53 11.95 -22.11
CA THR A 324 -9.73 10.90 -22.75
C THR A 324 -9.43 11.23 -24.19
N ALA A 325 -8.24 10.87 -24.66
CA ALA A 325 -7.79 11.08 -26.03
C ALA A 325 -7.00 9.86 -26.53
N ALA A 326 -7.05 9.62 -27.84
CA ALA A 326 -6.24 8.63 -28.53
C ALA A 326 -5.70 9.23 -29.83
N VAL A 327 -4.39 9.33 -29.96
CA VAL A 327 -3.73 9.86 -31.15
C VAL A 327 -2.90 8.77 -31.81
N ARG A 328 -3.27 8.42 -33.04
CA ARG A 328 -2.51 7.47 -33.87
C ARG A 328 -1.18 8.08 -34.29
N ASN A 329 -0.10 7.29 -34.25
CA ASN A 329 1.24 7.66 -34.70
C ASN A 329 1.75 8.99 -34.11
N ALA A 330 1.51 9.22 -32.81
CA ALA A 330 2.01 10.40 -32.12
C ALA A 330 3.54 10.43 -32.10
N THR A 331 4.11 11.62 -32.25
CA THR A 331 5.57 11.85 -32.18
C THR A 331 6.10 11.48 -30.80
N ALA A 332 7.36 11.04 -30.66
CA ALA A 332 7.99 10.81 -29.37
C ALA A 332 8.53 12.11 -28.76
N GLY A 333 8.45 12.28 -27.43
CA GLY A 333 9.05 13.44 -26.74
C GLY A 333 8.37 13.82 -25.42
N PRO A 334 9.01 14.72 -24.63
CA PRO A 334 8.40 15.28 -23.43
C PRO A 334 7.29 16.29 -23.78
N GLY A 335 6.37 16.55 -22.84
CA GLY A 335 5.37 17.62 -22.97
C GLY A 335 4.30 17.39 -24.03
N ARG A 336 4.15 16.15 -24.52
CA ARG A 336 3.15 15.78 -25.54
C ARG A 336 1.73 15.87 -25.05
N VAL A 337 1.51 15.76 -23.74
CA VAL A 337 0.18 15.75 -23.15
C VAL A 337 0.04 16.89 -22.16
N LYS A 338 -1.00 17.70 -22.38
CA LYS A 338 -1.48 18.72 -21.46
C LYS A 338 -2.97 18.54 -21.27
N ALA A 339 -3.44 18.73 -20.06
CA ALA A 339 -4.86 18.75 -19.77
C ALA A 339 -5.27 20.12 -19.25
N ARG A 340 -6.44 20.59 -19.66
CA ARG A 340 -7.10 21.75 -19.07
C ARG A 340 -8.28 21.28 -18.23
N THR A 341 -8.35 21.78 -17.01
CA THR A 341 -9.46 21.50 -16.10
C THR A 341 -10.61 22.49 -16.30
N ARG A 342 -11.78 22.18 -15.73
CA ARG A 342 -12.95 23.08 -15.68
C ARG A 342 -12.68 24.44 -15.03
N THR A 343 -11.64 24.58 -14.20
CA THR A 343 -11.24 25.86 -13.59
C THR A 343 -10.19 26.60 -14.42
N GLY A 344 -9.81 26.07 -15.58
CA GLY A 344 -8.79 26.64 -16.47
C GLY A 344 -7.36 26.22 -16.14
N GLN A 345 -7.12 25.53 -15.01
CA GLN A 345 -5.79 25.02 -14.65
C GLN A 345 -5.26 24.08 -15.73
N VAL A 346 -4.00 24.29 -16.14
CA VAL A 346 -3.26 23.38 -17.01
C VAL A 346 -2.42 22.45 -16.16
N ILE A 347 -2.55 21.14 -16.41
CA ILE A 347 -1.76 20.10 -15.73
C ILE A 347 -1.05 19.23 -16.78
N GLU A 348 0.12 18.71 -16.41
CA GLU A 348 0.93 17.80 -17.21
C GLU A 348 1.05 16.45 -16.50
N PRO A 349 1.35 15.37 -17.24
CA PRO A 349 1.65 14.07 -16.63
C PRO A 349 2.77 14.20 -15.61
N PRO A 350 2.64 13.56 -14.43
CA PRO A 350 3.70 13.55 -13.45
C PRO A 350 4.93 12.85 -14.04
N ARG A 351 6.09 13.48 -13.90
CA ARG A 351 7.35 12.96 -14.43
C ARG A 351 7.99 12.02 -13.42
N ALA A 352 8.72 11.02 -13.92
CA ALA A 352 9.62 10.22 -13.09
C ALA A 352 10.64 11.18 -12.43
N GLY A 353 10.60 11.22 -11.10
CA GLY A 353 11.56 11.94 -10.26
C GLY A 353 12.73 11.07 -9.88
#